data_AF-A0A7T1AN98-F1
#
_entry.id   AF-A0A7T1AN98-F1
#
_cell.length_a   1.000
_cell.length_b   1.000
_cell.length_c   1.000
_cell.angle_alpha   90.00
_cell.angle_beta   90.00
_cell.angle_gamma   90.00
#
_symmetry.space_group_name_H-M   'P 1'
#
loop_
_entity.id
_entity.type
_entity.pdbx_description
1 polymer ?
#
loop_
_entity_poly.entity_id
_entity_poly.type
_entity_poly.pdbx_seq_one_letter_code
_entity_poly.pdbx_strand_id
1 'polypeptide(L)'
;MCYIIGEPLMKIVFFPSEIRPNSRKYVEDKLSNISKKYPKFISLFEEIIHNLGKDYGREQFKIYQKIETITNLGDGLWELRCPKQSKSAVLRVYFAFSNLENNKIVLLDCEVKTDRKAKTRNAKKRLIEYRRWEEEEI
;
A
#
# COMPACT_ATOMS: atom_id res chain seq x y z
N MET A 1 3.56 1.96 35.12
CA MET A 1 3.53 1.02 33.98
C MET A 1 3.66 1.86 32.73
N CYS A 2 4.88 2.10 32.26
CA CYS A 2 5.14 2.93 31.08
C CYS A 2 4.99 2.04 29.84
N TYR A 3 3.99 2.31 29.01
CA TYR A 3 3.95 1.73 27.68
C TYR A 3 5.01 2.42 26.84
N ILE A 4 6.12 1.73 26.55
CA ILE A 4 7.00 2.13 25.46
C ILE A 4 6.14 2.00 24.20
N ILE A 5 5.68 3.11 23.65
CA ILE A 5 5.08 3.16 22.33
C ILE A 5 6.24 2.93 21.37
N GLY A 6 6.56 1.66 21.11
CA GLY A 6 7.59 1.29 20.14
C GLY A 6 7.24 1.87 18.78
N GLU A 7 8.24 2.42 18.10
CA GLU A 7 8.09 2.89 16.72
C GLU A 7 7.49 1.78 15.83
N PRO A 8 6.72 2.15 14.79
CA PRO A 8 6.15 1.16 13.87
C PRO A 8 7.26 0.29 13.29
N LEU A 9 7.11 -1.03 13.45
CA LEU A 9 8.09 -2.02 12.99
C LEU A 9 8.18 -2.05 11.46
N MET A 10 7.09 -1.67 10.78
CA MET A 10 7.06 -1.43 9.34
C MET A 10 6.60 0.00 9.06
N LYS A 11 7.45 0.78 8.38
CA LYS A 11 7.14 2.13 7.94
C LYS A 11 6.27 2.06 6.69
N ILE A 12 5.14 2.78 6.70
CA ILE A 12 4.21 2.82 5.56
C ILE A 12 4.12 4.28 5.09
N VAL A 13 4.48 4.51 3.83
CA VAL A 13 4.52 5.86 3.23
C VAL A 13 3.70 5.92 1.95
N PHE A 14 3.24 7.12 1.60
CA PHE A 14 2.52 7.37 0.36
C PHE A 14 3.44 7.95 -0.69
N PHE A 15 3.48 7.36 -1.88
CA PHE A 15 4.15 7.99 -3.02
C PHE A 15 3.43 9.32 -3.39
N PRO A 16 4.16 10.40 -3.72
CA PRO A 16 5.62 10.53 -3.83
C PRO A 16 6.27 11.23 -2.62
N SER A 17 5.77 11.07 -1.39
CA SER A 17 6.13 11.94 -0.25
C SER A 17 7.64 12.05 0.02
N GLU A 18 8.41 10.99 -0.25
CA GLU A 18 9.86 10.98 -0.06
C GLU A 18 10.63 11.64 -1.22
N ILE A 19 10.13 11.50 -2.46
CA ILE A 19 10.77 12.10 -3.64
C ILE A 19 10.42 13.60 -3.75
N ARG A 20 9.17 13.94 -3.46
CA ARG A 20 8.59 15.27 -3.64
C ARG A 20 7.62 15.59 -2.50
N PRO A 21 8.12 15.96 -1.31
CA PRO A 21 7.30 16.17 -0.11
C PRO A 21 6.23 17.26 -0.28
N ASN A 22 6.49 18.26 -1.12
CA ASN A 22 5.56 19.37 -1.39
C ASN A 22 4.62 19.12 -2.59
N SER A 23 4.65 17.92 -3.16
CA SER A 23 3.81 17.61 -4.31
C SER A 23 2.44 17.07 -3.91
N ARG A 24 1.57 16.93 -4.91
CA ARG A 24 0.21 16.41 -4.70
C ARG A 24 0.24 15.00 -4.11
N LYS A 25 -0.54 14.82 -3.05
CA LYS A 25 -0.71 13.56 -2.33
C LYS A 25 -1.68 12.62 -3.04
N TYR A 26 -1.29 12.11 -4.21
CA TYR A 26 -2.20 11.38 -5.11
C TYR A 26 -2.94 10.22 -4.45
N VAL A 27 -2.26 9.42 -3.63
CA VAL A 27 -2.85 8.25 -2.99
C VAL A 27 -3.77 8.66 -1.84
N GLU A 28 -3.34 9.60 -0.99
CA GLU A 28 -4.16 10.15 0.10
C GLU A 28 -5.43 10.82 -0.45
N ASP A 29 -5.31 11.66 -1.48
CA ASP A 29 -6.44 12.31 -2.16
C ASP A 29 -7.44 11.29 -2.69
N LYS A 30 -6.95 10.20 -3.30
CA LYS A 30 -7.80 9.14 -3.82
C LYS A 30 -8.50 8.37 -2.70
N LEU A 31 -7.78 8.00 -1.65
CA LEU A 31 -8.37 7.31 -0.49
C LEU A 31 -9.43 8.18 0.20
N SER A 32 -9.17 9.48 0.34
CA SER A 32 -10.13 10.45 0.87
C SER A 32 -11.39 10.59 -0.01
N ASN A 33 -11.25 10.51 -1.34
CA ASN A 33 -12.42 10.49 -2.22
C ASN A 33 -13.16 9.16 -2.19
N ILE A 34 -12.44 8.04 -2.01
CA ILE A 34 -13.02 6.71 -1.87
C ILE A 34 -13.78 6.58 -0.56
N SER A 35 -13.28 7.14 0.55
CA SER A 35 -13.92 7.07 1.87
C SER A 35 -15.33 7.64 1.88
N LYS A 36 -15.58 8.68 1.07
CA LYS A 36 -16.92 9.29 0.91
C LYS A 36 -17.96 8.33 0.34
N LYS A 37 -17.55 7.39 -0.52
CA LYS A 37 -18.45 6.44 -1.20
C LYS A 37 -18.37 5.02 -0.64
N TYR A 38 -17.22 4.63 -0.11
CA TYR A 38 -16.90 3.28 0.32
C TYR A 38 -16.19 3.28 1.70
N PRO A 39 -16.82 3.84 2.74
CA PRO A 39 -16.18 3.97 4.06
C PRO A 39 -15.72 2.62 4.63
N LYS A 40 -16.52 1.56 4.43
CA LYS A 40 -16.16 0.20 4.87
C LYS A 40 -14.87 -0.32 4.23
N PHE A 41 -14.57 0.04 2.98
CA PHE A 41 -13.35 -0.41 2.31
C PHE A 41 -12.12 0.29 2.89
N ILE A 42 -12.29 1.56 3.26
CA ILE A 42 -11.25 2.34 3.93
C ILE A 42 -11.00 1.82 5.34
N SER A 43 -12.04 1.49 6.12
CA SER A 43 -11.85 0.89 7.44
C SER A 43 -11.07 -0.43 7.37
N LEU A 44 -11.39 -1.31 6.41
CA LEU A 44 -10.62 -2.55 6.19
C LEU A 44 -9.18 -2.28 5.77
N PHE A 45 -8.97 -1.30 4.90
CA PHE A 45 -7.64 -0.89 4.49
C PHE A 45 -6.83 -0.35 5.67
N GLU A 46 -7.39 0.54 6.49
CA GLU A 46 -6.75 1.11 7.68
C GLU A 46 -6.39 0.02 8.70
N GLU A 47 -7.28 -0.95 8.92
CA GLU A 47 -7.02 -2.11 9.78
C GLU A 47 -5.81 -2.92 9.28
N ILE A 48 -5.76 -3.22 7.99
CA ILE A 48 -4.65 -3.97 7.39
C ILE A 48 -3.34 -3.18 7.47
N ILE A 49 -3.36 -1.88 7.14
CA ILE A 49 -2.19 -1.00 7.25
C ILE A 49 -1.71 -0.90 8.70
N HIS A 50 -2.63 -0.81 9.66
CA HIS A 50 -2.31 -0.80 11.09
C HIS A 50 -1.61 -2.09 11.52
N ASN A 51 -2.13 -3.25 11.10
CA ASN A 51 -1.54 -4.54 11.41
C ASN A 51 -0.18 -4.73 10.74
N LEU A 52 -0.03 -4.29 9.48
CA LEU A 52 1.25 -4.29 8.78
C LEU A 52 2.27 -3.36 9.46
N GLY A 53 1.85 -2.20 9.95
CA GLY A 53 2.73 -1.28 10.68
C GLY A 53 3.30 -1.86 11.98
N LYS A 54 2.63 -2.88 12.54
CA LYS A 54 3.03 -3.64 13.72
C LYS A 54 3.67 -5.00 13.38
N ASP A 55 3.88 -5.30 12.11
CA ASP A 55 4.24 -6.64 11.64
C ASP A 55 5.73 -6.94 11.84
N TYR A 56 6.07 -7.47 13.01
CA TYR A 56 7.39 -8.00 13.30
C TYR A 56 7.69 -9.22 12.42
N GLY A 57 8.83 -9.25 11.73
CA GLY A 57 9.25 -10.44 10.98
C GLY A 57 8.39 -10.81 9.76
N ARG A 58 7.49 -9.91 9.32
CA ARG A 58 6.60 -10.09 8.15
C ARG A 58 5.59 -11.24 8.28
N GLU A 59 5.17 -11.58 9.49
CA GLU A 59 4.21 -12.66 9.73
C GLU A 59 2.80 -12.31 9.23
N GLN A 60 2.32 -11.10 9.53
CA GLN A 60 1.01 -10.63 9.07
C GLN A 60 0.97 -10.49 7.56
N PHE A 61 2.05 -9.99 6.95
CA PHE A 61 2.20 -9.95 5.51
C PHE A 61 2.05 -11.35 4.89
N LYS A 62 2.70 -12.37 5.44
CA LYS A 62 2.58 -13.77 4.98
C LYS A 62 1.15 -14.30 5.15
N ILE A 63 0.46 -13.94 6.23
CA ILE A 63 -0.95 -14.30 6.44
C ILE A 63 -1.81 -13.66 5.35
N TYR A 64 -1.65 -12.37 5.09
CA TYR A 64 -2.39 -11.65 4.06
C TYR A 64 -2.11 -12.18 2.65
N GLN A 65 -0.89 -12.64 2.37
CA GLN A 65 -0.58 -13.36 1.13
C GLN A 65 -1.31 -14.69 1.05
N LYS A 66 -1.26 -15.51 2.12
CA LYS A 66 -1.87 -16.85 2.16
C LYS A 66 -3.38 -16.79 1.96
N ILE A 67 -4.04 -15.76 2.51
CA ILE A 67 -5.47 -15.55 2.30
C ILE A 67 -5.79 -14.75 1.03
N GLU A 68 -4.78 -14.43 0.19
CA GLU A 68 -4.90 -13.68 -1.08
C GLU A 68 -5.50 -12.27 -0.94
N THR A 69 -5.40 -11.68 0.25
CA THR A 69 -5.66 -10.25 0.47
C THR A 69 -4.52 -9.42 -0.13
N ILE A 70 -3.30 -9.95 -0.08
CA ILE A 70 -2.11 -9.41 -0.76
C ILE A 70 -1.68 -10.37 -1.87
N THR A 71 -1.34 -9.85 -3.05
CA THR A 71 -0.88 -10.65 -4.19
C THR A 71 0.33 -10.00 -4.87
N ASN A 72 1.32 -10.81 -5.25
CA ASN A 72 2.45 -10.35 -6.05
C ASN A 72 2.01 -10.19 -7.51
N LEU A 73 2.25 -9.02 -8.11
CA LEU A 73 1.95 -8.74 -9.51
C LEU A 73 3.19 -8.84 -10.43
N GLY A 74 4.35 -9.21 -9.89
CA GLY A 74 5.64 -9.20 -10.58
C GLY A 74 6.37 -7.86 -10.48
N ASP A 75 7.66 -7.87 -10.83
CA ASP A 75 8.52 -6.66 -10.91
C ASP A 75 8.61 -5.86 -9.59
N GLY A 76 8.40 -6.51 -8.44
CA GLY A 76 8.38 -5.85 -7.13
C GLY A 76 7.08 -5.08 -6.82
N LEU A 77 6.06 -5.18 -7.68
CA LEU A 77 4.74 -4.60 -7.47
C LEU A 77 3.80 -5.58 -6.78
N TRP A 78 3.11 -5.09 -5.75
CA TRP A 78 2.13 -5.84 -4.97
C TRP A 78 0.75 -5.19 -5.03
N GLU A 79 -0.29 -6.00 -4.87
CA GLU A 79 -1.69 -5.57 -4.77
C GLU A 79 -2.25 -5.96 -3.41
N LEU A 80 -2.93 -5.04 -2.75
CA LEU A 80 -3.77 -5.25 -1.57
C LEU A 80 -5.24 -5.08 -1.96
N ARG A 81 -6.12 -6.00 -1.57
CA ARG A 81 -7.56 -5.99 -1.90
C ARG A 81 -8.46 -5.86 -0.67
N CYS A 82 -9.32 -4.84 -0.66
CA CYS A 82 -10.26 -4.54 0.43
C CYS A 82 -11.70 -4.31 -0.09
N PRO A 83 -12.66 -5.23 0.14
CA PRO A 83 -12.47 -6.59 0.64
C PRO A 83 -11.73 -7.48 -0.38
N LYS A 84 -11.26 -8.66 0.03
CA LYS A 84 -10.57 -9.64 -0.85
C LYS A 84 -11.31 -9.85 -2.18
N GLN A 85 -12.61 -10.08 -2.11
CA GLN A 85 -13.48 -10.26 -3.27
C GLN A 85 -14.89 -9.78 -2.93
N SER A 86 -15.55 -9.15 -3.90
CA SER A 86 -16.93 -8.70 -3.79
C SER A 86 -17.58 -8.68 -5.17
N LYS A 87 -18.90 -8.93 -5.22
CA LYS A 87 -19.69 -8.78 -6.44
C LYS A 87 -19.89 -7.31 -6.82
N SER A 88 -19.79 -6.40 -5.84
CA SER A 88 -20.08 -4.97 -6.04
C SER A 88 -18.85 -4.17 -6.37
N ALA A 89 -17.79 -4.26 -5.56
CA ALA A 89 -16.55 -3.54 -5.78
C ALA A 89 -15.46 -3.98 -4.80
N VAL A 90 -14.21 -3.82 -5.20
CA VAL A 90 -13.01 -4.04 -4.39
C VAL A 90 -12.12 -2.81 -4.50
N LEU A 91 -11.69 -2.27 -3.36
CA LEU A 91 -10.56 -1.35 -3.28
C LEU A 91 -9.27 -2.14 -3.53
N ARG A 92 -8.49 -1.70 -4.50
CA ARG A 92 -7.16 -2.23 -4.82
C ARG A 92 -6.15 -1.14 -4.50
N VAL A 93 -5.17 -1.47 -3.67
CA VAL A 93 -4.04 -0.58 -3.35
C VAL A 93 -2.77 -1.25 -3.85
N TYR A 94 -2.02 -0.53 -4.67
CA TYR A 94 -0.78 -1.03 -5.26
C TYR A 94 0.40 -0.47 -4.47
N PHE A 95 1.35 -1.34 -4.13
CA PHE A 95 2.48 -0.96 -3.30
C PHE A 95 3.76 -1.72 -3.67
N ALA A 96 4.89 -1.27 -3.13
CA ALA A 96 6.16 -1.96 -3.22
C ALA A 96 6.90 -1.87 -1.88
N PHE A 97 7.85 -2.78 -1.66
CA PHE A 97 8.83 -2.62 -0.59
C PHE A 97 9.98 -1.71 -1.05
N SER A 98 10.50 -0.88 -0.16
CA SER A 98 11.71 -0.09 -0.45
C SER A 98 12.93 -1.00 -0.57
N ASN A 99 13.85 -0.63 -1.47
CA ASN A 99 15.17 -1.23 -1.59
C ASN A 99 16.18 -0.58 -0.63
N LEU A 100 15.93 0.65 -0.18
CA LEU A 100 16.76 1.36 0.80
C LEU A 100 16.46 0.94 2.24
N GLU A 101 15.17 0.75 2.57
CA GLU A 101 14.71 0.42 3.91
C GLU A 101 13.91 -0.90 3.92
N ASN A 102 14.52 -1.98 4.43
CA ASN A 102 13.95 -3.33 4.42
C ASN A 102 12.54 -3.44 5.05
N ASN A 103 12.19 -2.55 5.97
CA ASN A 103 10.90 -2.52 6.64
C ASN A 103 10.04 -1.33 6.18
N LYS A 104 10.12 -0.92 4.92
CA LYS A 104 9.27 0.13 4.36
C LYS A 104 8.37 -0.39 3.24
N ILE A 105 7.07 -0.09 3.36
CA ILE A 105 6.07 -0.21 2.30
C ILE A 105 5.77 1.18 1.73
N VAL A 106 5.75 1.27 0.42
CA VAL A 106 5.45 2.48 -0.34
C VAL A 106 4.16 2.26 -1.12
N LEU A 107 3.12 3.00 -0.78
CA LEU A 107 1.82 2.95 -1.44
C LEU A 107 1.88 3.81 -2.72
N LEU A 108 1.72 3.16 -3.88
CA LEU A 108 1.99 3.76 -5.19
C LEU A 108 0.71 4.28 -5.86
N ASP A 109 -0.40 3.55 -5.78
CA ASP A 109 -1.68 3.97 -6.33
C ASP A 109 -2.84 3.22 -5.68
N CYS A 110 -4.06 3.71 -5.85
CA CYS A 110 -5.27 2.96 -5.50
C CYS A 110 -6.41 3.19 -6.50
N GLU A 111 -7.35 2.23 -6.53
CA GLU A 111 -8.57 2.28 -7.31
C GLU A 111 -9.69 1.42 -6.71
N VAL A 112 -10.95 1.71 -7.04
CA VAL A 112 -12.10 0.85 -6.71
C VAL A 112 -12.68 0.27 -7.99
N LYS A 113 -12.90 -1.04 -8.03
CA LYS A 113 -13.38 -1.75 -9.23
C LYS A 113 -14.26 -2.95 -8.96
N THR A 114 -15.15 -3.22 -9.92
CA THR A 114 -15.89 -4.47 -10.11
C THR A 114 -15.08 -5.53 -10.85
N ASP A 115 -14.28 -5.10 -11.83
CA ASP A 115 -13.64 -6.00 -12.79
C ASP A 115 -12.45 -6.74 -12.19
N ARG A 116 -12.19 -7.96 -12.68
CA ARG A 116 -11.05 -8.77 -12.23
C ARG A 116 -9.70 -8.21 -12.65
N LYS A 117 -9.62 -7.47 -13.77
CA LYS A 117 -8.35 -6.98 -14.34
C LYS A 117 -7.84 -5.71 -13.63
N ALA A 118 -6.64 -5.81 -13.06
CA ALA A 118 -5.94 -4.68 -12.45
C ALA A 118 -5.53 -3.63 -13.50
N LYS A 119 -5.66 -2.33 -13.21
CA LYS A 119 -5.08 -1.25 -14.04
C LYS A 119 -3.78 -0.79 -13.37
N THR A 120 -2.72 -1.55 -13.58
CA THR A 120 -1.43 -1.31 -12.93
C THR A 120 -0.57 -0.24 -13.61
N ARG A 121 -0.99 0.34 -14.74
CA ARG A 121 -0.17 1.27 -15.54
C ARG A 121 0.40 2.44 -14.71
N ASN A 122 -0.44 3.09 -13.90
CA ASN A 122 0.00 4.21 -13.08
C ASN A 122 0.89 3.76 -11.93
N ALA A 123 0.53 2.66 -11.27
CA ALA A 123 1.36 2.06 -10.22
C ALA A 123 2.75 1.66 -10.73
N LYS A 124 2.84 1.02 -11.91
CA LYS A 124 4.11 0.67 -12.57
C LYS A 124 4.94 1.91 -12.91
N LYS A 125 4.33 2.96 -13.45
CA LYS A 125 5.05 4.22 -13.73
C LYS A 125 5.65 4.82 -12.46
N ARG A 126 4.89 4.84 -11.36
CA ARG A 126 5.35 5.37 -10.07
C ARG A 126 6.38 4.46 -9.41
N LEU A 127 6.28 3.15 -9.59
CA LEU A 127 7.31 2.22 -9.15
C LEU A 127 8.63 2.51 -9.85
N ILE A 128 8.64 2.67 -11.18
CA ILE A 128 9.85 3.02 -11.94
C ILE A 128 10.44 4.36 -11.44
N GLU A 129 9.60 5.36 -11.22
CA GLU A 129 10.03 6.66 -10.69
C GLU A 129 10.65 6.51 -9.29
N TYR A 130 10.02 5.73 -8.41
CA TYR A 130 10.54 5.46 -7.07
C TYR A 130 11.85 4.67 -7.09
N ARG A 131 11.99 3.66 -7.95
CA ARG A 131 13.23 2.89 -8.09
C ARG A 131 14.40 3.74 -8.58
N ARG A 132 14.16 4.64 -9.54
CA ARG A 132 15.20 5.59 -10.00
C ARG A 132 15.67 6.50 -8.87
N TRP A 133 14.73 7.02 -8.08
CA TRP A 133 15.09 7.81 -6.91
C TRP A 133 15.90 6.97 -5.89
N GLU A 134 15.52 5.72 -5.63
CA GLU A 134 16.31 4.85 -4.74
C GLU A 134 17.72 4.57 -5.27
N GLU A 135 17.90 4.44 -6.59
CA GLU A 135 19.22 4.26 -7.21
C GLU A 135 20.11 5.51 -7.09
N GLU A 136 19.52 6.71 -7.02
CA GLU A 136 20.25 7.97 -6.85
C GLU A 136 20.68 8.24 -5.39
N GLU A 137 20.08 7.56 -4.42
CA GLU A 137 20.37 7.70 -2.98
C GLU A 137 21.38 6.65 -2.44
N ILE A 138 21.80 5.69 -3.28
CA ILE A 138 22.83 4.68 -2.98
C ILE A 138 24.22 5.22 -3.33
#